data_AF-D5G933-F1
#
_entry.id   AF-D5G933-F1
#
_cell.length_a   1.000
_cell.length_b   1.000
_cell.length_c   1.000
_cell.angle_alpha   90.00
_cell.angle_beta   90.00
_cell.angle_gamma   90.00
#
_symmetry.space_group_name_H-M   'P 1'
#
loop_
_entity.id
_entity.type
_entity.pdbx_description
1 polymer ?
#
loop_
_entity_poly.entity_id
_entity_poly.type
_entity_poly.pdbx_seq_one_letter_code
_entity_poly.pdbx_strand_id
1 'polypeptide(L)'
;MNNILSHRTRGDPSVSSNSQDEKIPQSEIAHEDHGASGHSDLHRGLKARHITMIAIGGAIGTGLIIGTGSALARAGPGAILISYTIVGFLVYLVMCALGEMAAWLPLASGFTGYATRFCDPALGFALGYTYWFKYIIVTPNQLTAAALVLQYWVPREKQIDLYIASRTIYGLACEGKAPAFLALTDKRGVPVFALGLSSLFGLLAFMNVSDDSKIVFGYFVNLVTIFGILTWISILVTHICFVRARRAQGIADDQLAYTAPFGIWGSYGALVSCSIIAIFKNFNVFTYSKAYGAFDYKNFITGYLGIPLYLIMIFGYKFCFRNSGIPASKADLFTGKDKIDREEEEFLRRKALKGLDHGGLFYRTFIAWLF
;
A
#
# COMPACT_ATOMS: atom_id res chain seq x y z
N MET A 1 67.18 18.03 71.62
CA MET A 1 67.18 17.03 72.70
C MET A 1 65.79 16.41 72.79
N ASN A 2 65.73 15.08 72.62
CA ASN A 2 64.80 14.10 73.21
C ASN A 2 63.30 14.19 72.87
N ASN A 3 62.73 13.22 72.14
CA ASN A 3 62.27 11.85 72.51
C ASN A 3 60.77 11.81 72.86
N ILE A 4 59.94 11.11 72.08
CA ILE A 4 59.39 9.74 72.30
C ILE A 4 58.06 9.70 73.10
N LEU A 5 57.02 9.24 72.40
CA LEU A 5 55.87 8.37 72.74
C LEU A 5 55.11 8.53 74.09
N SER A 6 53.77 8.68 74.03
CA SER A 6 52.79 7.57 74.23
C SER A 6 51.41 8.00 74.79
N HIS A 7 50.36 7.28 74.33
CA HIS A 7 48.98 7.12 74.87
C HIS A 7 47.98 8.31 74.92
N ARG A 8 46.65 8.18 74.76
CA ARG A 8 45.68 7.29 74.04
C ARG A 8 44.27 7.94 74.17
N THR A 9 43.35 7.65 73.22
CA THR A 9 41.86 7.78 73.19
C THR A 9 41.28 9.13 72.71
N ARG A 10 40.19 9.25 71.93
CA ARG A 10 39.08 8.38 71.44
C ARG A 10 38.49 9.14 70.23
N GLY A 11 38.33 8.58 69.02
CA GLY A 11 37.17 7.80 68.58
C GLY A 11 36.38 8.56 67.49
N ASP A 12 36.58 8.17 66.23
CA ASP A 12 35.77 8.56 65.07
C ASP A 12 35.43 7.27 64.30
N PRO A 13 34.17 7.04 63.90
CA PRO A 13 33.90 6.10 62.81
C PRO A 13 32.93 6.66 61.75
N SER A 14 33.47 6.76 60.53
CA SER A 14 32.93 6.30 59.23
C SER A 14 31.41 6.00 59.08
N VAL A 15 30.79 6.59 58.04
CA VAL A 15 29.61 6.06 57.27
C VAL A 15 29.65 6.73 55.87
N SER A 16 30.07 6.08 54.76
CA SER A 16 29.37 5.23 53.78
C SER A 16 28.05 5.74 53.12
N SER A 17 28.15 6.04 51.82
CA SER A 17 27.22 5.73 50.70
C SER A 17 25.73 6.14 50.69
N ASN A 18 25.39 6.74 49.54
CA ASN A 18 24.25 6.47 48.63
C ASN A 18 22.98 7.36 48.63
N SER A 19 22.64 7.76 47.39
CA SER A 19 21.32 8.05 46.79
C SER A 19 20.44 9.15 47.37
N GLN A 20 20.13 10.16 46.53
CA GLN A 20 18.74 10.46 46.12
C GLN A 20 18.69 11.57 45.06
N ASP A 21 17.77 11.37 44.11
CA ASP A 21 17.42 12.21 42.97
C ASP A 21 17.10 13.67 43.33
N GLU A 22 17.75 14.62 42.65
CA GLU A 22 17.38 16.03 42.69
C GLU A 22 16.53 16.39 41.47
N LYS A 23 15.21 16.44 41.66
CA LYS A 23 14.24 16.98 40.69
C LYS A 23 14.33 18.50 40.68
N ILE A 24 14.59 19.10 39.51
CA ILE A 24 14.47 20.55 39.29
C ILE A 24 13.15 20.83 38.53
N PRO A 25 12.38 21.88 38.89
CA PRO A 25 10.96 21.99 38.58
C PRO A 25 10.67 22.51 37.18
N GLN A 26 9.55 22.04 36.65
CA GLN A 26 8.99 22.36 35.35
C GLN A 26 7.95 23.48 35.52
N SER A 27 8.33 24.73 35.22
CA SER A 27 7.35 25.79 34.92
C SER A 27 8.02 26.94 34.18
N GLU A 28 7.36 27.35 33.08
CA GLU A 28 7.32 28.73 32.59
C GLU A 28 8.42 29.21 31.64
N ILE A 29 8.31 28.84 30.35
CA ILE A 29 8.35 29.83 29.25
C ILE A 29 7.33 29.39 28.20
N ALA A 30 6.16 30.04 28.22
CA ALA A 30 5.23 30.04 27.11
C ALA A 30 5.77 30.99 26.03
N HIS A 31 6.14 30.45 24.87
CA HIS A 31 6.13 31.21 23.63
C HIS A 31 5.04 30.61 22.75
N GLU A 32 3.90 31.30 22.72
CA GLU A 32 2.92 31.17 21.64
C GLU A 32 3.58 31.64 20.35
N ASP A 33 3.80 30.71 19.42
CA ASP A 33 3.96 31.04 18.00
C ASP A 33 2.82 30.36 17.24
N HIS A 34 1.79 31.15 16.94
CA HIS A 34 0.72 30.78 16.02
C HIS A 34 1.22 30.93 14.58
N GLY A 35 1.83 29.86 14.06
CA GLY A 35 2.23 29.74 12.66
C GLY A 35 1.90 28.34 12.12
N ALA A 36 0.90 28.26 11.24
CA ALA A 36 0.35 27.03 10.68
C ALA A 36 1.40 26.10 10.03
N SER A 37 1.69 24.94 10.65
CA SER A 37 2.14 23.74 9.94
C SER A 37 1.79 22.46 10.73
N GLY A 38 0.57 21.97 10.51
CA GLY A 38 0.16 20.65 10.99
C GLY A 38 0.82 19.54 10.16
N HIS A 39 2.08 19.22 10.44
CA HIS A 39 2.64 17.94 10.02
C HIS A 39 2.35 16.90 11.11
N SER A 40 1.41 16.01 10.84
CA SER A 40 1.17 14.83 11.65
C SER A 40 2.42 13.93 11.59
N ASP A 41 3.24 13.95 12.63
CA ASP A 41 4.31 12.98 12.80
C ASP A 41 3.70 11.60 13.01
N LEU A 42 3.70 10.80 11.95
CA LEU A 42 3.27 9.41 11.98
C LEU A 42 4.33 8.60 12.74
N HIS A 43 4.00 8.15 13.96
CA HIS A 43 4.87 7.28 14.73
C HIS A 43 5.18 5.99 13.95
N ARG A 44 6.47 5.73 13.69
CA ARG A 44 6.94 4.52 12.99
C ARG A 44 6.76 3.27 13.87
N GLY A 45 5.55 2.71 13.88
CA GLY A 45 5.19 1.54 14.70
C GLY A 45 5.48 0.17 14.04
N LEU A 46 5.61 0.12 12.72
CA LEU A 46 5.82 -1.13 11.99
C LEU A 46 7.32 -1.39 11.74
N LYS A 47 7.78 -2.58 12.14
CA LYS A 47 9.12 -3.09 11.80
C LYS A 47 9.21 -3.35 10.30
N ALA A 48 10.42 -3.28 9.73
CA ALA A 48 10.68 -3.54 8.32
C ALA A 48 10.02 -4.83 7.83
N ARG A 49 10.21 -5.95 8.55
CA ARG A 49 9.56 -7.24 8.27
C ARG A 49 8.02 -7.19 8.16
N HIS A 50 7.34 -6.33 8.92
CA HIS A 50 5.88 -6.20 8.84
C HIS A 50 5.48 -5.44 7.56
N ILE A 51 6.18 -4.35 7.24
CA ILE A 51 5.96 -3.57 6.01
C ILE A 51 6.19 -4.45 4.78
N THR A 52 7.26 -5.22 4.81
CA THR A 52 7.64 -6.29 3.88
C THR A 52 6.55 -7.34 3.68
N MET A 53 6.06 -7.96 4.76
CA MET A 53 5.01 -8.99 4.70
C MET A 53 3.70 -8.41 4.15
N ILE A 54 3.35 -7.17 4.55
CA ILE A 54 2.19 -6.46 4.01
C ILE A 54 2.37 -6.19 2.50
N ALA A 55 3.56 -5.79 2.07
CA ALA A 55 3.88 -5.55 0.66
C ALA A 55 3.78 -6.83 -0.17
N ILE A 56 4.33 -7.96 0.32
CA ILE A 56 4.21 -9.27 -0.35
C ILE A 56 2.74 -9.71 -0.43
N GLY A 57 2.02 -9.66 0.69
CA GLY A 57 0.61 -10.05 0.74
C GLY A 57 -0.28 -9.17 -0.14
N GLY A 58 0.05 -7.88 -0.26
CA GLY A 58 -0.64 -6.95 -1.16
C GLY A 58 -0.26 -7.12 -2.64
N ALA A 59 0.98 -7.53 -2.94
CA ALA A 59 1.48 -7.73 -4.29
C ALA A 59 1.03 -9.08 -4.89
N ILE A 60 1.04 -10.14 -4.10
CA ILE A 60 0.54 -11.48 -4.49
C ILE A 60 -0.98 -11.48 -4.34
N GLY A 61 -1.66 -10.80 -5.27
CA GLY A 61 -3.12 -10.72 -5.30
C GLY A 61 -3.79 -12.01 -5.78
N THR A 62 -5.04 -12.24 -5.39
CA THR A 62 -5.85 -13.37 -5.87
C THR A 62 -6.03 -13.41 -7.39
N GLY A 63 -5.93 -12.25 -8.05
CA GLY A 63 -5.94 -12.14 -9.51
C GLY A 63 -4.82 -12.92 -10.19
N LEU A 64 -3.66 -13.09 -9.52
CA LEU A 64 -2.61 -13.98 -10.00
C LEU A 64 -3.09 -15.43 -10.03
N ILE A 65 -3.72 -15.90 -8.95
CA ILE A 65 -4.14 -17.31 -8.82
C ILE A 65 -5.31 -17.62 -9.76
N ILE A 66 -6.36 -16.79 -9.75
CA ILE A 66 -7.58 -17.02 -10.54
C ILE A 66 -7.34 -16.71 -12.03
N GLY A 67 -6.62 -15.62 -12.33
CA GLY A 67 -6.35 -15.18 -13.69
C GLY A 67 -5.38 -16.11 -14.43
N THR A 68 -4.29 -16.52 -13.76
CA THR A 68 -3.26 -17.39 -14.39
C THR A 68 -3.82 -18.76 -14.75
N GLY A 69 -4.71 -19.33 -13.95
CA GLY A 69 -5.35 -20.61 -14.28
C GLY A 69 -6.11 -20.56 -15.61
N SER A 70 -6.89 -19.50 -15.82
CA SER A 70 -7.62 -19.31 -17.08
C SER A 70 -6.70 -19.02 -18.28
N ALA A 71 -5.64 -18.26 -18.06
CA ALA A 71 -4.64 -17.98 -19.09
C ALA A 71 -3.87 -19.25 -19.48
N LEU A 72 -3.57 -20.13 -18.51
CA LEU A 72 -2.79 -21.34 -18.73
C LEU A 72 -3.57 -22.36 -19.53
N ALA A 73 -4.85 -22.51 -19.21
CA ALA A 73 -5.76 -23.37 -19.94
C ALA A 73 -5.98 -22.93 -21.39
N ARG A 74 -5.91 -21.63 -21.69
CA ARG A 74 -6.18 -21.08 -23.04
C ARG A 74 -4.94 -20.91 -23.92
N ALA A 75 -3.85 -20.41 -23.35
CA ALA A 75 -2.65 -20.00 -24.10
C ALA A 75 -1.46 -20.95 -23.92
N GLY A 76 -1.54 -21.89 -22.96
CA GLY A 76 -0.45 -22.80 -22.63
C GLY A 76 0.68 -22.15 -21.81
N PRO A 77 1.66 -22.95 -21.36
CA PRO A 77 2.69 -22.49 -20.41
C PRO A 77 3.71 -21.52 -21.03
N GLY A 78 4.04 -21.69 -22.32
CA GLY A 78 5.03 -20.84 -23.00
C GLY A 78 4.58 -19.38 -23.13
N ALA A 79 3.33 -19.15 -23.56
CA ALA A 79 2.78 -17.81 -23.70
C ALA A 79 2.71 -17.07 -22.36
N ILE A 80 2.36 -17.79 -21.29
CA ILE A 80 2.36 -17.25 -19.93
C ILE A 80 3.73 -16.78 -19.50
N LEU A 81 4.77 -17.61 -19.67
CA LEU A 81 6.13 -17.27 -19.26
C LEU A 81 6.60 -16.00 -19.97
N ILE A 82 6.42 -15.93 -21.29
CA ILE A 82 6.78 -14.76 -22.09
C ILE A 82 6.03 -13.51 -21.59
N SER A 83 4.72 -13.61 -21.37
CA SER A 83 3.91 -12.48 -20.89
C SER A 83 4.35 -11.98 -19.51
N TYR A 84 4.62 -12.88 -18.56
CA TYR A 84 5.07 -12.52 -17.22
C TYR A 84 6.48 -11.94 -17.22
N THR A 85 7.39 -12.42 -18.08
CA THR A 85 8.73 -11.85 -18.21
C THR A 85 8.66 -10.42 -18.76
N ILE A 86 7.86 -10.18 -19.81
CA ILE A 86 7.72 -8.84 -20.40
C ILE A 86 7.09 -7.87 -19.40
N VAL A 87 5.97 -8.25 -18.77
CA VAL A 87 5.29 -7.39 -17.80
C VAL A 87 6.14 -7.24 -16.52
N GLY A 88 6.83 -8.28 -16.09
CA GLY A 88 7.74 -8.23 -14.94
C GLY A 88 8.91 -7.26 -15.16
N PHE A 89 9.51 -7.27 -16.35
CA PHE A 89 10.54 -6.30 -16.72
C PHE A 89 9.98 -4.87 -16.76
N LEU A 90 8.77 -4.68 -17.29
CA LEU A 90 8.10 -3.37 -17.26
C LEU A 90 7.88 -2.87 -15.82
N VAL A 91 7.37 -3.72 -14.93
CA VAL A 91 7.16 -3.38 -13.52
C VAL A 91 8.50 -3.08 -12.84
N TYR A 92 9.55 -3.83 -13.15
CA TYR A 92 10.90 -3.56 -12.65
C TYR A 92 11.36 -2.14 -13.03
N LEU A 93 11.18 -1.70 -14.27
CA LEU A 93 11.51 -0.33 -14.70
C LEU A 93 10.72 0.73 -13.91
N VAL A 94 9.43 0.51 -13.69
CA VAL A 94 8.58 1.42 -12.88
C VAL A 94 9.07 1.49 -11.44
N MET A 95 9.46 0.36 -10.85
CA MET A 95 9.97 0.30 -9.47
C MET A 95 11.35 0.95 -9.34
N CYS A 96 12.23 0.79 -10.33
CA CYS A 96 13.50 1.52 -10.38
C CYS A 96 13.29 3.03 -10.47
N ALA A 97 12.36 3.48 -11.33
CA ALA A 97 12.02 4.90 -11.45
C ALA A 97 11.47 5.48 -10.14
N LEU A 98 10.58 4.76 -9.46
CA LEU A 98 10.07 5.14 -8.14
C LEU A 98 11.16 5.13 -7.08
N GLY A 99 12.04 4.12 -7.10
CA GLY A 99 13.15 3.98 -6.17
C GLY A 99 14.15 5.13 -6.28
N GLU A 100 14.46 5.59 -7.49
CA GLU A 100 15.35 6.74 -7.71
C GLU A 100 14.77 8.03 -7.10
N MET A 101 13.47 8.30 -7.30
CA MET A 101 12.82 9.46 -6.70
C MET A 101 12.76 9.36 -5.17
N ALA A 102 12.43 8.17 -4.65
CA ALA A 102 12.32 7.94 -3.22
C ALA A 102 13.67 7.93 -2.48
N ALA A 103 14.74 7.52 -3.15
CA ALA A 103 16.10 7.57 -2.61
C ALA A 103 16.62 9.01 -2.48
N TRP A 104 16.17 9.92 -3.36
CA TRP A 104 16.57 11.32 -3.29
C TRP A 104 15.77 12.14 -2.26
N LEU A 105 14.45 11.93 -2.21
CA LEU A 105 13.54 12.67 -1.33
C LEU A 105 12.41 11.73 -0.87
N PRO A 106 12.52 10.98 0.23
CA PRO A 106 11.41 10.18 0.73
C PRO A 106 10.26 11.07 1.23
N LEU A 107 9.19 11.20 0.43
CA LEU A 107 7.98 11.95 0.81
C LEU A 107 6.94 11.05 1.50
N ALA A 108 6.38 11.51 2.61
CA ALA A 108 5.29 10.83 3.30
C ALA A 108 4.02 10.69 2.44
N SER A 109 3.79 11.65 1.52
CA SER A 109 2.70 11.60 0.53
C SER A 109 2.93 10.56 -0.58
N GLY A 110 4.10 9.92 -0.63
CA GLY A 110 4.44 8.93 -1.64
C GLY A 110 4.47 9.50 -3.07
N PHE A 111 4.08 8.68 -4.05
CA PHE A 111 4.17 9.04 -5.46
C PHE A 111 3.22 10.17 -5.90
N THR A 112 2.13 10.44 -5.17
CA THR A 112 1.27 11.60 -5.43
C THR A 112 1.99 12.90 -5.09
N GLY A 113 2.78 12.90 -4.01
CA GLY A 113 3.65 14.01 -3.63
C GLY A 113 4.71 14.30 -4.68
N TYR A 114 5.37 13.28 -5.21
CA TYR A 114 6.34 13.45 -6.31
C TYR A 114 5.72 14.08 -7.55
N ALA A 115 4.51 13.64 -7.94
CA ALA A 115 3.82 14.16 -9.11
C ALA A 115 3.46 15.64 -8.96
N THR A 116 2.92 16.04 -7.81
CA THR A 116 2.61 17.45 -7.49
C THR A 116 3.86 18.31 -7.46
N ARG A 117 4.99 17.78 -6.96
CA ARG A 117 6.22 18.55 -6.73
C ARG A 117 7.10 18.71 -7.96
N PHE A 118 7.18 17.67 -8.81
CA PHE A 118 8.10 17.66 -9.96
C PHE A 118 7.46 17.92 -11.31
N CYS A 119 6.17 17.57 -11.51
CA CYS A 119 5.50 17.76 -12.79
C CYS A 119 4.41 18.83 -12.74
N ASP A 120 3.32 18.53 -12.02
CA ASP A 120 2.09 19.33 -12.09
C ASP A 120 1.15 18.93 -10.93
N PRO A 121 0.63 19.90 -10.15
CA PRO A 121 -0.40 19.63 -9.15
C PRO A 121 -1.62 18.87 -9.69
N ALA A 122 -2.00 19.07 -10.95
CA ALA A 122 -3.08 18.33 -11.60
C ALA A 122 -2.76 16.83 -11.75
N LEU A 123 -1.50 16.50 -12.05
CA LEU A 123 -1.05 15.12 -12.16
C LEU A 123 -1.09 14.44 -10.79
N GLY A 124 -0.64 15.13 -9.74
CA GLY A 124 -0.69 14.61 -8.37
C GLY A 124 -2.12 14.38 -7.87
N PHE A 125 -3.04 15.29 -8.18
CA PHE A 125 -4.47 15.12 -7.91
C PHE A 125 -5.03 13.88 -8.63
N ALA A 126 -4.87 13.81 -9.96
CA ALA A 126 -5.39 12.70 -10.75
C ALA A 126 -4.79 11.35 -10.32
N LEU A 127 -3.50 11.32 -10.01
CA LEU A 127 -2.81 10.13 -9.50
C LEU A 127 -3.37 9.68 -8.15
N GLY A 128 -3.63 10.62 -7.23
CA GLY A 128 -4.21 10.32 -5.93
C GLY A 128 -5.59 9.68 -6.04
N TYR A 129 -6.49 10.27 -6.83
CA TYR A 129 -7.82 9.72 -7.03
C TYR A 129 -7.81 8.39 -7.78
N THR A 130 -6.98 8.26 -8.82
CA THR A 130 -6.80 7.00 -9.57
C THR A 130 -6.36 5.87 -8.64
N TYR A 131 -5.40 6.16 -7.77
CA TYR A 131 -4.91 5.18 -6.80
C TYR A 131 -5.98 4.84 -5.76
N TRP A 132 -6.72 5.83 -5.28
CA TRP A 132 -7.82 5.61 -4.35
C TRP A 132 -8.93 4.73 -4.96
N PHE A 133 -9.37 5.03 -6.20
CA PHE A 133 -10.34 4.20 -6.93
C PHE A 133 -9.85 2.76 -7.09
N LYS A 134 -8.57 2.56 -7.44
CA LYS A 134 -7.95 1.23 -7.51
C LYS A 134 -8.13 0.46 -6.19
N TYR A 135 -7.83 1.05 -5.04
CA TYR A 135 -7.86 0.33 -3.76
C TYR A 135 -9.28 0.15 -3.19
N ILE A 136 -10.21 1.05 -3.47
CA ILE A 136 -11.62 0.84 -3.13
C ILE A 136 -12.22 -0.31 -3.93
N ILE A 137 -11.83 -0.48 -5.19
CA ILE A 137 -12.35 -1.57 -6.03
C ILE A 137 -11.61 -2.88 -5.77
N VAL A 138 -10.30 -2.84 -5.46
CA VAL A 138 -9.52 -4.07 -5.21
C VAL A 138 -10.01 -4.79 -3.95
N THR A 139 -10.45 -4.04 -2.93
CA THR A 139 -10.89 -4.61 -1.65
C THR A 139 -12.08 -5.58 -1.80
N PRO A 140 -13.23 -5.19 -2.38
CA PRO A 140 -14.34 -6.12 -2.65
C PRO A 140 -13.94 -7.19 -3.67
N ASN A 141 -13.08 -6.86 -4.65
CA ASN A 141 -12.59 -7.85 -5.62
C ASN A 141 -11.85 -9.02 -4.96
N GLN A 142 -11.03 -8.74 -3.94
CA GLN A 142 -10.31 -9.77 -3.17
C GLN A 142 -11.27 -10.63 -2.33
N LEU A 143 -12.36 -10.03 -1.81
CA LEU A 143 -13.40 -10.77 -1.09
C LEU A 143 -14.18 -11.72 -2.02
N THR A 144 -14.56 -11.25 -3.21
CA THR A 144 -15.20 -12.08 -4.25
C THR A 144 -14.28 -13.23 -4.68
N ALA A 145 -12.99 -12.96 -4.85
CA ALA A 145 -12.01 -13.97 -5.17
C ALA A 145 -11.85 -15.03 -4.08
N ALA A 146 -11.78 -14.62 -2.81
CA ALA A 146 -11.73 -15.55 -1.68
C ALA A 146 -12.98 -16.46 -1.65
N ALA A 147 -14.18 -15.88 -1.88
CA ALA A 147 -15.42 -16.64 -1.97
C ALA A 147 -15.42 -17.64 -3.14
N LEU A 148 -14.84 -17.28 -4.29
CA LEU A 148 -14.68 -18.17 -5.45
C LEU A 148 -13.75 -19.35 -5.15
N VAL A 149 -12.64 -19.11 -4.44
CA VAL A 149 -11.69 -20.17 -4.05
C VAL A 149 -12.30 -21.11 -3.02
N LEU A 150 -13.02 -20.60 -2.02
CA LEU A 150 -13.67 -21.43 -1.00
C LEU A 150 -14.74 -22.35 -1.59
N GLN A 151 -15.48 -21.89 -2.61
CA GLN A 151 -16.47 -22.69 -3.33
C GLN A 151 -15.87 -23.90 -4.06
N TYR A 152 -14.55 -23.94 -4.29
CA TYR A 152 -13.90 -25.12 -4.87
C TYR A 152 -13.82 -26.29 -3.87
N TRP A 153 -13.58 -26.01 -2.59
CA TRP A 153 -13.35 -27.02 -1.55
C TRP A 153 -14.58 -27.31 -0.69
N VAL A 154 -15.49 -26.34 -0.53
CA VAL A 154 -16.73 -26.49 0.25
C VAL A 154 -17.92 -26.47 -0.70
N PRO A 155 -18.72 -27.56 -0.78
CA PRO A 155 -19.99 -27.55 -1.49
C PRO A 155 -20.87 -26.42 -0.95
N ARG A 156 -21.55 -25.68 -1.82
CA ARG A 156 -22.38 -24.51 -1.49
C ARG A 156 -23.38 -24.73 -0.33
N GLU A 157 -23.65 -26.00 -0.03
CA GLU A 157 -24.70 -26.49 0.86
C GLU A 157 -24.20 -26.79 2.29
N LYS A 158 -22.88 -26.82 2.55
CA LYS A 158 -22.28 -27.08 3.88
C LYS A 158 -22.03 -25.82 4.72
N GLN A 159 -22.94 -24.85 4.66
CA GLN A 159 -23.01 -23.73 5.60
C GLN A 159 -23.65 -24.17 6.93
N ILE A 160 -22.97 -25.04 7.68
CA ILE A 160 -23.38 -25.50 9.03
C ILE A 160 -23.52 -24.33 10.03
N ASP A 161 -22.90 -23.20 9.74
CA ASP A 161 -22.82 -22.05 10.64
C ASP A 161 -24.17 -21.40 10.95
N LEU A 162 -25.13 -21.42 10.01
CA LEU A 162 -26.44 -20.83 10.26
C LEU A 162 -27.26 -21.66 11.26
N TYR A 163 -27.11 -22.98 11.20
CA TYR A 163 -27.72 -23.90 12.15
C TYR A 163 -27.09 -23.76 13.55
N ILE A 164 -25.77 -23.65 13.63
CA ILE A 164 -25.07 -23.42 14.91
C ILE A 164 -25.46 -22.05 15.49
N ALA A 165 -25.43 -20.99 14.69
CA ALA A 165 -25.75 -19.63 15.14
C ALA A 165 -27.17 -19.49 15.72
N SER A 166 -28.17 -20.09 15.04
CA SER A 166 -29.56 -20.01 15.49
C SER A 166 -29.84 -20.80 16.77
N ARG A 167 -29.15 -21.93 16.99
CA ARG A 167 -29.28 -22.73 18.22
C ARG A 167 -28.49 -22.14 19.40
N THR A 168 -27.31 -21.56 19.15
CA THR A 168 -26.52 -20.91 20.20
C THR A 168 -27.23 -19.68 20.77
N ILE A 169 -27.79 -18.81 19.91
CA ILE A 169 -28.48 -17.61 20.39
C ILE A 169 -29.81 -17.94 21.08
N TYR A 170 -30.49 -19.01 20.65
CA TYR A 170 -31.65 -19.56 21.34
C TYR A 170 -31.30 -20.09 22.75
N GLY A 171 -30.21 -20.86 22.87
CA GLY A 171 -29.73 -21.35 24.17
C GLY A 171 -29.38 -20.22 25.13
N LEU A 172 -28.70 -19.17 24.64
CA LEU A 172 -28.41 -17.97 25.42
C LEU A 172 -29.68 -17.23 25.86
N ALA A 173 -30.73 -17.21 25.05
CA ALA A 173 -31.99 -16.59 25.40
C ALA A 173 -32.74 -17.41 26.48
N CYS A 174 -32.71 -18.74 26.43
CA CYS A 174 -33.27 -19.61 27.47
C CYS A 174 -32.53 -19.49 28.82
N GLU A 175 -31.22 -19.21 28.80
CA GLU A 175 -30.41 -18.93 29.99
C GLU A 175 -30.58 -17.48 30.51
N GLY A 176 -31.43 -16.66 29.89
CA GLY A 176 -31.66 -15.26 30.26
C GLY A 176 -30.52 -14.30 29.88
N LYS A 177 -29.54 -14.76 29.10
CA LYS A 177 -28.36 -13.97 28.68
C LYS A 177 -28.57 -13.22 27.37
N ALA A 178 -29.66 -13.50 26.66
CA ALA A 178 -30.08 -12.77 25.46
C ALA A 178 -31.57 -12.36 25.59
N PRO A 179 -32.05 -11.38 24.80
CA PRO A 179 -33.42 -10.90 24.88
C PRO A 179 -34.45 -12.03 24.86
N ALA A 180 -35.37 -12.03 25.82
CA ALA A 180 -36.28 -13.16 26.08
C ALA A 180 -37.18 -13.53 24.89
N PHE A 181 -37.44 -12.60 23.97
CA PHE A 181 -38.22 -12.90 22.77
C PHE A 181 -37.49 -13.86 21.80
N LEU A 182 -36.15 -13.96 21.86
CA LEU A 182 -35.35 -14.90 21.06
C LEU A 182 -35.44 -16.34 21.59
N ALA A 183 -35.97 -16.55 22.80
CA ALA A 183 -36.22 -17.86 23.41
C ALA A 183 -37.60 -18.44 23.06
N LEU A 184 -38.45 -17.70 22.32
CA LEU A 184 -39.77 -18.17 21.93
C LEU A 184 -39.65 -19.23 20.82
N THR A 185 -40.23 -20.41 21.08
CA THR A 185 -40.31 -21.51 20.11
C THR A 185 -41.75 -21.74 19.66
N ASP A 186 -41.90 -22.20 18.42
CA ASP A 186 -43.18 -22.64 17.90
C ASP A 186 -43.55 -24.03 18.46
N LYS A 187 -44.79 -24.49 18.23
CA LYS A 187 -45.38 -25.77 18.70
C LYS A 187 -44.56 -27.02 18.36
N ARG A 188 -43.54 -26.89 17.49
CA ARG A 188 -42.61 -27.95 17.05
C ARG A 188 -41.19 -27.80 17.60
N GLY A 189 -40.91 -26.85 18.50
CA GLY A 189 -39.62 -26.69 19.19
C GLY A 189 -38.52 -25.97 18.41
N VAL A 190 -38.88 -25.18 17.39
CA VAL A 190 -37.93 -24.43 16.54
C VAL A 190 -37.89 -22.95 16.98
N PRO A 191 -36.69 -22.36 17.18
CA PRO A 191 -36.56 -20.99 17.66
C PRO A 191 -36.59 -19.98 16.52
N VAL A 192 -37.81 -19.57 16.15
CA VAL A 192 -38.07 -18.87 14.89
C VAL A 192 -37.47 -17.45 14.87
N PHE A 193 -37.47 -16.73 15.99
CA PHE A 193 -36.91 -15.37 16.07
C PHE A 193 -35.37 -15.36 16.07
N ALA A 194 -34.75 -16.34 16.74
CA ALA A 194 -33.30 -16.57 16.72
C ALA A 194 -32.81 -16.92 15.32
N LEU A 195 -33.51 -17.83 14.63
CA LEU A 195 -33.23 -18.19 13.25
C LEU A 195 -33.41 -17.00 12.30
N GLY A 196 -34.43 -16.17 12.51
CA GLY A 196 -34.67 -14.95 11.74
C GLY A 196 -33.53 -13.93 11.86
N LEU A 197 -33.05 -13.67 13.07
CA LEU A 197 -31.94 -12.75 13.33
C LEU A 197 -30.62 -13.25 12.73
N SER A 198 -30.31 -14.55 12.86
CA SER A 198 -29.12 -15.15 12.24
C SER A 198 -29.20 -15.17 10.71
N SER A 199 -30.40 -15.40 10.16
CA SER A 199 -30.64 -15.40 8.71
C SER A 199 -30.55 -13.99 8.11
N LEU A 200 -30.86 -12.94 8.88
CA LEU A 200 -30.70 -11.55 8.47
C LEU A 200 -29.23 -11.15 8.22
N PHE A 201 -28.29 -11.75 8.96
CA PHE A 201 -26.85 -11.64 8.66
C PHE A 201 -26.41 -12.58 7.53
N GLY A 202 -27.13 -13.69 7.30
CA GLY A 202 -26.97 -14.55 6.12
C GLY A 202 -27.42 -13.90 4.80
N LEU A 203 -28.36 -12.96 4.84
CA LEU A 203 -28.78 -12.15 3.68
C LEU A 203 -27.67 -11.24 3.14
N LEU A 204 -26.55 -11.05 3.85
CA LEU A 204 -25.35 -10.41 3.28
C LEU A 204 -24.63 -11.32 2.26
N ALA A 205 -24.87 -12.64 2.29
CA ALA A 205 -24.40 -13.57 1.25
C ALA A 205 -25.10 -13.35 -0.10
N PHE A 206 -26.26 -12.66 -0.13
CA PHE A 206 -27.00 -12.29 -1.33
C PHE A 206 -26.35 -11.19 -2.18
N MET A 207 -25.12 -10.81 -1.87
CA MET A 207 -24.24 -10.27 -2.89
C MET A 207 -23.80 -11.29 -3.98
N ASN A 208 -24.23 -12.57 -3.98
CA ASN A 208 -23.59 -13.63 -4.82
C ASN A 208 -24.41 -14.35 -5.93
N VAL A 209 -25.67 -14.01 -6.24
CA VAL A 209 -26.42 -14.61 -7.38
C VAL A 209 -27.13 -13.53 -8.21
N SER A 210 -26.46 -12.95 -9.20
CA SER A 210 -27.15 -12.31 -10.34
C SER A 210 -26.29 -12.12 -11.61
N ASP A 211 -25.02 -12.50 -11.59
CA ASP A 211 -24.24 -12.91 -12.77
C ASP A 211 -23.14 -13.81 -12.21
N ASP A 212 -22.71 -14.86 -12.92
CA ASP A 212 -21.64 -15.77 -12.50
C ASP A 212 -20.54 -14.97 -11.79
N SER A 213 -20.22 -15.25 -10.51
CA SER A 213 -19.34 -14.38 -9.70
C SER A 213 -17.98 -14.12 -10.37
N LYS A 214 -17.61 -14.98 -11.34
CA LYS A 214 -16.50 -14.81 -12.28
C LYS A 214 -16.63 -13.61 -13.23
N ILE A 215 -17.82 -13.29 -13.73
CA ILE A 215 -18.10 -12.15 -14.62
C ILE A 215 -17.93 -10.83 -13.87
N VAL A 216 -18.55 -10.69 -12.69
CA VAL A 216 -18.44 -9.47 -11.86
C VAL A 216 -17.01 -9.27 -11.38
N PHE A 217 -16.33 -10.36 -10.96
CA PHE A 217 -14.90 -10.35 -10.68
C PHE A 217 -14.10 -9.83 -11.90
N GLY A 218 -14.45 -10.27 -13.11
CA GLY A 218 -13.85 -9.77 -14.36
C GLY A 218 -13.99 -8.26 -14.55
N TYR A 219 -15.15 -7.68 -14.25
CA TYR A 219 -15.36 -6.22 -14.32
C TYR A 219 -14.49 -5.46 -13.31
N PHE A 220 -14.37 -5.95 -12.08
CA PHE A 220 -13.50 -5.33 -11.08
C PHE A 220 -12.03 -5.47 -11.43
N VAL A 221 -11.60 -6.64 -11.93
CA VAL A 221 -10.24 -6.82 -12.45
C VAL A 221 -9.98 -5.81 -13.58
N ASN A 222 -10.92 -5.62 -14.50
CA ASN A 222 -10.76 -4.65 -15.59
C ASN A 222 -10.51 -3.22 -15.08
N LEU A 223 -11.32 -2.77 -14.12
CA LEU A 223 -11.20 -1.45 -13.51
C LEU A 223 -9.88 -1.30 -12.71
N VAL A 224 -9.55 -2.27 -11.86
CA VAL A 224 -8.32 -2.24 -11.05
C VAL A 224 -7.09 -2.22 -11.93
N THR A 225 -7.06 -3.00 -13.01
CA THR A 225 -5.92 -3.03 -13.93
C THR A 225 -5.75 -1.70 -14.66
N ILE A 226 -6.82 -1.07 -15.18
CA ILE A 226 -6.67 0.20 -15.90
C ILE A 226 -6.21 1.33 -14.97
N PHE A 227 -6.77 1.43 -13.76
CA PHE A 227 -6.29 2.39 -12.75
C PHE A 227 -4.85 2.10 -12.30
N GLY A 228 -4.46 0.83 -12.23
CA GLY A 228 -3.07 0.44 -11.97
C GLY A 228 -2.10 0.92 -13.06
N ILE A 229 -2.45 0.72 -14.33
CA ILE A 229 -1.62 1.17 -15.46
C ILE A 229 -1.53 2.70 -15.50
N LEU A 230 -2.64 3.41 -15.26
CA LEU A 230 -2.65 4.89 -15.18
C LEU A 230 -1.77 5.41 -14.03
N THR A 231 -1.73 4.68 -12.92
CA THR A 231 -0.80 4.97 -11.82
C THR A 231 0.65 4.83 -12.28
N TRP A 232 1.01 3.74 -12.98
CA TRP A 232 2.36 3.54 -13.52
C TRP A 232 2.75 4.60 -14.55
N ILE A 233 1.82 4.96 -15.46
CA ILE A 233 2.01 6.07 -16.41
C ILE A 233 2.34 7.36 -15.65
N SER A 234 1.60 7.68 -14.59
CA SER A 234 1.84 8.90 -13.80
C SER A 234 3.19 8.86 -13.08
N ILE A 235 3.60 7.71 -12.54
CA ILE A 235 4.92 7.52 -11.90
C ILE A 235 6.05 7.74 -12.92
N LEU A 236 5.91 7.18 -14.11
CA LEU A 236 6.91 7.30 -15.18
C LEU A 236 7.02 8.74 -15.70
N VAL A 237 5.89 9.42 -15.89
CA VAL A 237 5.86 10.86 -16.24
C VAL A 237 6.55 11.68 -15.14
N THR A 238 6.27 11.37 -13.87
CA THR A 238 6.89 12.02 -12.71
C THR A 238 8.40 11.82 -12.68
N HIS A 239 8.88 10.60 -12.94
CA HIS A 239 10.31 10.31 -13.03
C HIS A 239 10.98 11.06 -14.18
N ILE A 240 10.33 11.15 -15.35
CA ILE A 240 10.84 11.95 -16.47
C ILE A 240 10.97 13.44 -16.08
N CYS A 241 9.98 14.02 -15.39
CA CYS A 241 10.08 15.39 -14.89
C CYS A 241 11.21 15.54 -13.86
N PHE A 242 11.35 14.57 -12.96
CA PHE A 242 12.40 14.55 -11.94
C PHE A 242 13.81 14.51 -12.56
N VAL A 243 14.08 13.61 -13.50
CA VAL A 243 15.38 13.54 -14.17
C VAL A 243 15.66 14.81 -14.98
N ARG A 244 14.64 15.39 -15.62
CA ARG A 244 14.77 16.69 -16.31
C ARG A 244 15.08 17.83 -15.35
N ALA A 245 14.44 17.85 -14.17
CA ALA A 245 14.70 18.83 -13.13
C ALA A 245 16.13 18.74 -12.60
N ARG A 246 16.59 17.52 -12.28
CA ARG A 246 17.97 17.27 -11.84
C ARG A 246 19.01 17.74 -12.86
N ARG A 247 18.80 17.39 -14.14
CA ARG A 247 19.70 17.82 -15.23
C ARG A 247 19.70 19.34 -15.42
N ALA A 248 18.54 20.00 -15.27
CA ALA A 248 18.43 21.45 -15.37
C ALA A 248 19.11 22.19 -14.21
N GLN A 249 19.23 21.56 -13.04
CA GLN A 249 19.85 22.13 -11.83
C GLN A 249 21.30 21.65 -11.60
N GLY A 250 21.87 20.88 -12.54
CA GLY A 250 23.26 20.43 -12.47
C GLY A 250 23.54 19.36 -11.41
N ILE A 251 22.52 18.63 -10.94
CA ILE A 251 22.68 17.58 -9.94
C ILE A 251 23.17 16.30 -10.62
N ALA A 252 24.43 15.96 -10.39
CA ALA A 252 25.07 14.76 -10.95
C ALA A 252 24.50 13.45 -10.37
N ASP A 253 24.69 12.35 -11.10
CA ASP A 253 24.15 11.02 -10.77
C ASP A 253 24.85 10.36 -9.58
N ASP A 254 26.07 10.80 -9.25
CA ASP A 254 26.86 10.36 -8.11
C ASP A 254 26.34 10.87 -6.76
N GLN A 255 25.57 11.96 -6.77
CA GLN A 255 24.95 12.50 -5.56
C GLN A 255 23.74 11.69 -5.09
N LEU A 256 23.23 10.75 -5.91
CA LEU A 256 22.08 9.93 -5.54
C LEU A 256 22.55 8.63 -4.88
N ALA A 257 21.90 8.29 -3.77
CA ALA A 257 22.07 6.98 -3.14
C ALA A 257 21.67 5.82 -4.08
N TYR A 258 20.75 6.06 -5.02
CA TYR A 258 20.32 5.09 -6.02
C TYR A 258 19.91 5.77 -7.33
N THR A 259 20.39 5.22 -8.45
CA THR A 259 20.04 5.66 -9.80
C THR A 259 19.36 4.51 -10.56
N ALA A 260 18.31 4.81 -11.34
CA ALA A 260 17.65 3.78 -12.13
C ALA A 260 18.61 3.26 -13.22
N PRO A 261 18.75 1.93 -13.41
CA PRO A 261 19.76 1.34 -14.28
C PRO A 261 19.63 1.73 -15.76
N PHE A 262 18.41 2.05 -16.20
CA PHE A 262 18.13 2.49 -17.58
C PHE A 262 17.84 4.00 -17.68
N GLY A 263 17.95 4.73 -16.56
CA GLY A 263 17.70 6.16 -16.45
C GLY A 263 16.40 6.62 -17.11
N ILE A 264 16.45 7.80 -17.74
CA ILE A 264 15.29 8.42 -18.41
C ILE A 264 14.78 7.62 -19.62
N TRP A 265 15.67 6.92 -20.33
CA TRP A 265 15.31 6.15 -21.52
C TRP A 265 14.48 4.91 -21.17
N GLY A 266 14.82 4.25 -20.06
CA GLY A 266 13.99 3.19 -19.49
C GLY A 266 12.58 3.69 -19.18
N SER A 267 12.47 4.90 -18.63
CA SER A 267 11.16 5.50 -18.30
C SER A 267 10.34 5.85 -19.54
N TYR A 268 10.95 6.36 -20.61
CA TYR A 268 10.24 6.55 -21.89
C TYR A 268 9.77 5.23 -22.50
N GLY A 269 10.63 4.21 -22.55
CA GLY A 269 10.27 2.89 -23.07
C GLY A 269 9.14 2.24 -22.28
N ALA A 270 9.19 2.32 -20.96
CA ALA A 270 8.14 1.86 -20.07
C ALA A 270 6.84 2.66 -20.25
N LEU A 271 6.92 3.99 -20.44
CA LEU A 271 5.75 4.85 -20.62
C LEU A 271 5.00 4.51 -21.91
N VAL A 272 5.73 4.33 -23.01
CA VAL A 272 5.17 3.91 -24.30
C VAL A 272 4.52 2.53 -24.15
N SER A 273 5.22 1.59 -23.51
CA SER A 273 4.70 0.24 -23.28
C SER A 273 3.41 0.26 -22.45
N CYS A 274 3.38 0.99 -21.32
CA CYS A 274 2.19 1.16 -20.49
C CYS A 274 1.03 1.81 -21.26
N SER A 275 1.32 2.80 -22.11
CA SER A 275 0.31 3.49 -22.93
C SER A 275 -0.29 2.56 -23.98
N ILE A 276 0.53 1.75 -24.64
CA ILE A 276 0.07 0.70 -25.57
C ILE A 276 -0.78 -0.32 -24.81
N ILE A 277 -0.33 -0.83 -23.67
CA ILE A 277 -1.09 -1.80 -22.86
C ILE A 277 -2.43 -1.20 -22.43
N ALA A 278 -2.48 0.06 -21.99
CA ALA A 278 -3.72 0.72 -21.60
C ALA A 278 -4.77 0.74 -22.72
N ILE A 279 -4.33 0.93 -23.98
CA ILE A 279 -5.22 0.97 -25.15
C ILE A 279 -5.59 -0.44 -25.62
N PHE A 280 -4.65 -1.38 -25.65
CA PHE A 280 -4.85 -2.70 -26.26
C PHE A 280 -5.35 -3.78 -25.28
N LYS A 281 -5.26 -3.58 -23.96
CA LYS A 281 -5.64 -4.59 -22.95
C LYS A 281 -7.02 -5.20 -23.20
N ASN A 282 -8.02 -4.36 -23.49
CA ASN A 282 -9.41 -4.79 -23.69
C ASN A 282 -9.77 -4.89 -25.18
N PHE A 283 -8.81 -5.09 -26.09
CA PHE A 283 -9.07 -5.15 -27.54
C PHE A 283 -10.12 -6.21 -27.93
N ASN A 284 -10.26 -7.28 -27.15
CA ASN A 284 -11.28 -8.30 -27.37
C ASN A 284 -12.73 -7.76 -27.36
N VAL A 285 -12.99 -6.56 -26.83
CA VAL A 285 -14.34 -5.97 -26.88
C VAL A 285 -14.76 -5.57 -28.30
N PHE A 286 -13.80 -5.43 -29.21
CA PHE A 286 -14.01 -5.11 -30.62
C PHE A 286 -14.04 -6.36 -31.52
N THR A 287 -13.78 -7.55 -30.98
CA THR A 287 -13.80 -8.79 -31.75
C THR A 287 -15.17 -9.45 -31.66
N TYR A 288 -15.61 -10.10 -32.74
CA TYR A 288 -16.88 -10.82 -32.75
C TYR A 288 -16.78 -12.07 -31.89
N SER A 289 -17.74 -12.27 -30.97
CA SER A 289 -17.86 -13.47 -30.15
C SER A 289 -19.27 -13.98 -30.13
N LYS A 290 -19.43 -15.31 -30.10
CA LYS A 290 -20.75 -15.97 -29.96
C LYS A 290 -21.51 -15.55 -28.70
N ALA A 291 -20.83 -15.03 -27.67
CA ALA A 291 -21.43 -14.68 -26.39
C ALA A 291 -22.04 -13.26 -26.32
N TYR A 292 -21.52 -12.30 -27.08
CA TYR A 292 -21.93 -10.88 -26.98
C TYR A 292 -22.10 -10.20 -28.35
N GLY A 293 -22.01 -10.96 -29.45
CA GLY A 293 -22.17 -10.43 -30.80
C GLY A 293 -20.96 -9.64 -31.26
N ALA A 294 -21.20 -8.47 -31.87
CA ALA A 294 -20.15 -7.65 -32.48
C ALA A 294 -19.42 -6.70 -31.50
N PHE A 295 -20.01 -6.37 -30.36
CA PHE A 295 -19.42 -5.40 -29.42
C PHE A 295 -19.81 -5.65 -27.96
N ASP A 296 -18.82 -5.81 -27.09
CA ASP A 296 -19.03 -6.00 -25.66
C ASP A 296 -18.99 -4.66 -24.90
N TYR A 297 -20.15 -4.00 -24.78
CA TYR A 297 -20.25 -2.69 -24.14
C TYR A 297 -19.91 -2.73 -22.63
N LYS A 298 -20.20 -3.84 -21.93
CA LYS A 298 -19.94 -3.95 -20.47
C LYS A 298 -18.44 -4.02 -20.19
N ASN A 299 -17.72 -4.85 -20.94
CA ASN A 299 -16.26 -4.94 -20.83
C ASN A 299 -15.55 -3.73 -21.44
N PHE A 300 -16.17 -3.05 -22.43
CA PHE A 300 -15.65 -1.79 -22.94
C PHE A 300 -15.68 -0.69 -21.87
N ILE A 301 -16.85 -0.47 -21.24
CA ILE A 301 -16.98 0.54 -20.18
C ILE A 301 -16.04 0.20 -19.03
N THR A 302 -16.11 -1.01 -18.48
CA THR A 302 -15.27 -1.39 -17.32
C THR A 302 -13.78 -1.46 -17.63
N GLY A 303 -13.40 -1.73 -18.89
CA GLY A 303 -12.01 -1.76 -19.34
C GLY A 303 -11.39 -0.40 -19.62
N TYR A 304 -12.18 0.56 -20.12
CA TYR A 304 -11.67 1.84 -20.60
C TYR A 304 -12.09 3.04 -19.77
N LEU A 305 -13.07 2.94 -18.86
CA LEU A 305 -13.60 4.04 -18.04
C LEU A 305 -12.52 4.83 -17.29
N GLY A 306 -11.44 4.16 -16.87
CA GLY A 306 -10.35 4.82 -16.16
C GLY A 306 -9.65 5.91 -16.97
N ILE A 307 -9.51 5.75 -18.29
CA ILE A 307 -8.78 6.69 -19.16
C ILE A 307 -9.49 8.05 -19.26
N PRO A 308 -10.77 8.15 -19.70
CA PRO A 308 -11.46 9.43 -19.76
C PRO A 308 -11.61 10.04 -18.37
N LEU A 309 -11.85 9.23 -17.33
CA LEU A 309 -11.92 9.73 -15.96
C LEU A 309 -10.59 10.38 -15.52
N TYR A 310 -9.47 9.75 -15.83
CA TYR A 310 -8.13 10.28 -15.57
C TYR A 310 -7.85 11.59 -16.32
N LEU A 311 -8.18 11.65 -17.61
CA LEU A 311 -8.02 12.88 -18.40
C LEU A 311 -8.94 14.00 -17.90
N ILE A 312 -10.19 13.70 -17.57
CA ILE A 312 -11.13 14.66 -16.98
C ILE A 312 -10.60 15.20 -15.65
N MET A 313 -9.98 14.37 -14.81
CA MET A 313 -9.37 14.85 -13.57
C MET A 313 -8.19 15.79 -13.83
N ILE A 314 -7.31 15.48 -14.79
CA ILE A 314 -6.18 16.35 -15.13
C ILE A 314 -6.67 17.67 -15.74
N PHE A 315 -7.47 17.60 -16.81
CA PHE A 315 -7.94 18.78 -17.52
C PHE A 315 -8.95 19.59 -16.69
N GLY A 316 -9.81 18.92 -15.94
CA GLY A 316 -10.75 19.56 -15.01
C GLY A 316 -10.02 20.32 -13.91
N TYR A 317 -8.97 19.73 -13.31
CA TYR A 317 -8.14 20.45 -12.34
C TYR A 317 -7.46 21.66 -12.98
N LYS A 318 -6.88 21.51 -14.18
CA LYS A 318 -6.25 22.62 -14.90
C LYS A 318 -7.22 23.73 -15.28
N PHE A 319 -8.45 23.37 -15.65
CA PHE A 319 -9.49 24.33 -15.99
C PHE A 319 -9.96 25.10 -14.75
N CYS A 320 -10.19 24.42 -13.63
CA CYS A 320 -10.66 25.05 -12.39
C CYS A 320 -9.59 25.90 -11.70
N PHE A 321 -8.34 25.42 -11.63
CA PHE A 321 -7.27 26.08 -10.86
C PHE A 321 -6.29 26.89 -11.72
N ARG A 322 -6.48 26.91 -13.06
CA ARG A 322 -5.66 27.65 -14.04
C ARG A 322 -4.15 27.56 -13.77
N ASN A 323 -3.69 26.37 -13.42
CA ASN A 323 -2.31 26.08 -13.08
C ASN A 323 -1.51 25.69 -14.35
N SER A 324 -0.30 26.22 -14.48
CA SER A 324 0.71 25.77 -15.45
C SER A 324 1.70 24.79 -14.79
N GLY A 325 1.97 23.67 -15.46
CA GLY A 325 2.93 22.67 -14.97
C GLY A 325 4.30 23.27 -14.60
N ILE A 326 4.98 22.60 -13.66
CA ILE A 326 6.19 23.10 -13.01
C ILE A 326 7.36 23.02 -13.99
N PRO A 327 8.03 24.15 -14.32
CA PRO A 327 9.23 24.13 -15.13
C PRO A 327 10.35 23.33 -14.44
N ALA A 328 11.07 22.50 -15.21
CA ALA A 328 12.15 21.66 -14.68
C ALA A 328 13.21 22.44 -13.86
N SER A 329 13.52 23.68 -14.24
CA SER A 329 14.47 24.54 -13.51
C SER A 329 13.98 25.05 -12.17
N LYS A 330 12.65 25.04 -11.94
CA LYS A 330 12.00 25.52 -10.71
C LYS A 330 11.44 24.40 -9.85
N ALA A 331 11.57 23.15 -10.29
CA ALA A 331 11.12 22.00 -9.52
C ALA A 331 11.89 21.90 -8.21
N ASP A 332 11.17 21.78 -7.11
CA ASP A 332 11.75 21.80 -5.78
C ASP A 332 12.39 20.43 -5.45
N LEU A 333 13.73 20.38 -5.42
CA LEU A 333 14.53 19.18 -5.13
C LEU A 333 15.12 19.16 -3.71
N PHE A 334 14.86 20.16 -2.86
CA PHE A 334 15.57 20.34 -1.59
C PHE A 334 14.67 20.54 -0.36
N THR A 335 13.45 21.10 -0.49
CA THR A 335 12.59 21.34 0.68
C THR A 335 12.29 20.04 1.45
N GLY A 336 12.67 19.99 2.72
CA GLY A 336 12.50 18.82 3.59
C GLY A 336 13.64 17.79 3.53
N LYS A 337 14.63 17.98 2.64
CA LYS A 337 15.80 17.11 2.52
C LYS A 337 16.71 17.17 3.76
N ASP A 338 16.89 18.35 4.34
CA ASP A 338 17.80 18.57 5.47
C ASP A 338 17.48 17.68 6.69
N LYS A 339 16.19 17.46 6.96
CA LYS A 339 15.76 16.55 8.05
C LYS A 339 16.15 15.10 7.75
N ILE A 340 16.04 14.70 6.49
CA ILE A 340 16.29 13.33 6.01
C ILE A 340 17.79 13.06 5.99
N ASP A 341 18.59 13.99 5.47
CA ASP A 341 20.06 13.90 5.44
C ASP A 341 20.61 13.76 6.87
N ARG A 342 20.05 14.52 7.84
CA ARG A 342 20.40 14.39 9.27
C ARG A 342 20.07 13.01 9.83
N GLU A 343 18.89 12.46 9.52
CA GLU A 343 18.49 11.12 9.95
C GLU A 343 19.39 10.02 9.34
N GLU A 344 19.79 10.17 8.08
CA GLU A 344 20.72 9.27 7.40
C GLU A 344 22.10 9.32 8.05
N GLU A 345 22.64 10.51 8.33
CA GLU A 345 23.89 10.66 9.07
C GLU A 345 23.85 9.98 10.44
N GLU A 346 22.77 10.15 11.20
CA GLU A 346 22.59 9.49 12.49
C GLU A 346 22.50 7.97 12.36
N PHE A 347 21.88 7.46 11.29
CA PHE A 347 21.84 6.04 10.99
C PHE A 347 23.23 5.50 10.63
N LEU A 348 23.97 6.19 9.77
CA LEU A 348 25.34 5.82 9.37
C LEU A 348 26.29 5.85 10.57
N ARG A 349 26.18 6.86 11.44
CA ARG A 349 26.93 6.93 12.72
C ARG A 349 26.59 5.74 13.61
N ARG A 350 25.31 5.41 13.80
CA ARG A 350 24.90 4.21 14.57
C ARG A 350 25.41 2.92 13.96
N LYS A 351 25.45 2.81 12.64
CA LYS A 351 25.95 1.63 11.92
C LYS A 351 27.47 1.50 12.07
N ALA A 352 28.22 2.60 11.97
CA ALA A 352 29.65 2.65 12.19
C ALA A 352 30.02 2.28 13.64
N LEU A 353 29.27 2.78 14.62
CA LEU A 353 29.46 2.47 16.04
C LEU A 353 29.16 1.01 16.39
N LYS A 354 28.21 0.37 15.71
CA LYS A 354 27.81 -1.02 15.99
C LYS A 354 28.68 -2.08 15.34
N GLY A 355 29.62 -1.72 14.45
CA GLY A 355 30.52 -2.69 13.81
C GLY A 355 29.80 -3.93 13.26
N LEU A 356 28.60 -3.74 12.68
CA LEU A 356 27.73 -4.84 12.27
C LEU A 356 28.43 -5.68 11.21
N ASP A 357 28.89 -6.86 11.63
CA ASP A 357 29.54 -7.87 10.83
C ASP A 357 28.75 -8.12 9.54
N HIS A 358 29.47 -8.11 8.42
CA HIS A 358 28.90 -8.32 7.11
C HIS A 358 28.55 -9.79 6.97
N GLY A 359 27.34 -10.17 7.40
CA GLY A 359 26.73 -11.41 6.93
C GLY A 359 26.92 -11.50 5.42
N GLY A 360 27.40 -12.66 4.94
CA GLY A 360 27.86 -12.83 3.55
C GLY A 360 26.83 -12.37 2.51
N LEU A 361 27.27 -12.20 1.26
CA LEU A 361 26.42 -11.69 0.15
C LEU A 361 25.01 -12.30 0.15
N PHE A 362 24.91 -13.61 0.41
CA PHE A 362 23.65 -14.32 0.53
C PHE A 362 22.74 -13.80 1.66
N TYR A 363 23.30 -13.58 2.86
CA TYR A 363 22.56 -13.03 3.98
C TYR A 363 22.07 -11.61 3.66
N ARG A 364 22.92 -10.75 3.10
CA ARG A 364 22.53 -9.37 2.74
C ARG A 364 21.49 -9.29 1.62
N THR A 365 21.59 -10.15 0.62
CA THR A 365 20.72 -10.10 -0.57
C THR A 365 19.41 -10.86 -0.37
N PHE A 366 19.41 -11.97 0.39
CA PHE A 366 18.25 -12.86 0.49
C PHE A 366 17.65 -12.96 1.89
N ILE A 367 18.40 -12.70 2.97
CA ILE A 367 17.95 -12.97 4.35
C ILE A 367 17.75 -11.70 5.19
N ALA A 368 18.53 -10.64 4.94
CA ALA A 368 18.58 -9.44 5.78
C ALA A 368 17.26 -8.65 5.79
N TRP A 369 16.39 -8.89 4.81
CA TRP A 369 15.05 -8.29 4.74
C TRP A 369 13.97 -9.12 5.48
N LEU A 370 14.33 -10.33 5.93
CA LEU A 370 13.46 -11.26 6.65
C LEU A 370 13.41 -10.98 8.17
N PHE A 371 14.37 -10.23 8.69
CA PHE A 371 14.54 -9.86 10.11
C PHE A 371 14.51 -8.34 10.28
#